data_AF-A0A1F9NCB2-F1
#
_entry.id   AF-A0A1F9NCB2-F1
#
_cell.length_a   1.000
_cell.length_b   1.000
_cell.length_c   1.000
_cell.angle_alpha   90.00
_cell.angle_beta   90.00
_cell.angle_gamma   90.00
#
_symmetry.space_group_name_H-M   'P 1'
#
loop_
_entity.id
_entity.type
_entity.pdbx_description
1 polymer ?
#
loop_
_entity_poly.entity_id
_entity_poly.type
_entity_poly.pdbx_seq_one_letter_code
_entity_poly.pdbx_strand_id
1 'polypeptide(L)'
;MMHDLTIRRFMTLCATAAMAVSIGCADDVLRALSNTTDEFVQNAASKVDILWVVDNSNSMSQEQAGLGASFSAFIGELMGSGVDYHIGVISTDVADGGVLHTGVGSPPVIDNSITDPDAAKAAFLKNVTVGVNGSAQERGFEAAALALGKGIDQWNPGDPEPVEVPNPGFLRRGYCTADKTCEATTDVCNNDSDCEAAALFLIFVSDEDDKSFGPERYYWRLFESYQGYGNEAQVKISAIVGPAGEDGGCFNASRGSAAPGDRYVELVILSGGTSDTSGSAQGIFTSICEDFNESLTSLSINATGLSSQFVLDGRPNMSASMACDALPPQPMCVRVNGAAVPYAQDRNGWAYLSGNNAIDFGDNVRPPPGAKITVTYQGSRQ
;
A
#
# COMPACT_ATOMS: atom_id res chain seq x y z
N MET A 1 -94.05 -14.29 49.08
CA MET A 1 -92.78 -14.20 49.82
C MET A 1 -91.88 -13.31 48.96
N MET A 2 -91.74 -12.05 49.41
CA MET A 2 -90.73 -11.03 49.07
C MET A 2 -90.27 -10.88 47.62
N HIS A 3 -90.24 -9.72 46.99
CA HIS A 3 -90.67 -8.36 47.33
C HIS A 3 -90.62 -7.60 46.00
N ASP A 4 -91.62 -6.73 45.81
CA ASP A 4 -91.57 -5.41 45.17
C ASP A 4 -90.88 -5.25 43.80
N LEU A 5 -91.66 -4.91 42.76
CA LEU A 5 -92.08 -3.54 42.41
C LEU A 5 -90.85 -2.70 41.99
N THR A 6 -90.81 -2.00 40.86
CA THR A 6 -91.85 -1.12 40.29
C THR A 6 -91.27 -0.58 38.97
N ILE A 7 -92.00 -0.57 37.84
CA ILE A 7 -92.71 0.61 37.29
C ILE A 7 -91.72 1.73 36.87
N ARG A 8 -91.61 2.23 35.63
CA ARG A 8 -92.62 2.85 34.75
C ARG A 8 -91.93 3.22 33.41
N ARG A 9 -92.55 2.86 32.28
CA ARG A 9 -93.13 3.74 31.24
C ARG A 9 -92.20 4.41 30.21
N PHE A 10 -92.54 4.08 28.95
CA PHE A 10 -92.84 4.96 27.82
C PHE A 10 -91.75 5.30 26.77
N MET A 11 -92.25 5.19 25.53
CA MET A 11 -91.94 5.98 24.33
C MET A 11 -90.73 5.59 23.46
N THR A 12 -91.04 4.76 22.46
CA THR A 12 -90.93 5.04 21.02
C THR A 12 -90.23 6.34 20.61
N LEU A 13 -89.15 6.27 19.82
CA LEU A 13 -89.11 6.74 18.42
C LEU A 13 -87.74 6.52 17.74
N CYS A 14 -87.83 6.07 16.49
CA CYS A 14 -86.94 6.20 15.33
C CYS A 14 -85.83 7.29 15.39
N ALA A 15 -84.61 6.96 14.95
CA ALA A 15 -83.76 7.86 14.14
C ALA A 15 -82.57 7.14 13.48
N THR A 16 -82.22 7.66 12.32
CA THR A 16 -81.37 7.18 11.22
C THR A 16 -79.87 7.49 11.33
N ALA A 17 -79.06 6.62 10.72
CA ALA A 17 -77.80 6.81 9.98
C ALA A 17 -76.67 7.72 10.51
N ALA A 18 -75.46 7.13 10.61
CA ALA A 18 -74.20 7.85 10.39
C ALA A 18 -73.16 6.89 9.75
N MET A 19 -72.85 7.13 8.47
CA MET A 19 -71.65 6.61 7.82
C MET A 19 -70.43 7.33 8.43
N ALA A 20 -69.55 6.59 9.10
CA ALA A 20 -68.27 7.10 9.55
C ALA A 20 -67.27 7.04 8.39
N VAL A 21 -66.85 8.19 7.89
CA VAL A 21 -65.68 8.34 7.02
C VAL A 21 -64.45 8.07 7.87
N SER A 22 -63.77 6.95 7.64
CA SER A 22 -62.46 6.68 8.22
C SER A 22 -61.43 7.58 7.56
N ILE A 23 -60.99 8.61 8.28
CA ILE A 23 -59.73 9.30 7.99
C ILE A 23 -58.64 8.29 8.35
N GLY A 24 -58.20 7.50 7.36
CA GLY A 24 -56.96 6.77 7.47
C GLY A 24 -55.84 7.79 7.50
N CYS A 25 -55.30 8.08 8.69
CA CYS A 25 -53.95 8.58 8.77
C CYS A 25 -53.08 7.55 8.05
N ALA A 26 -52.61 7.90 6.86
CA ALA A 26 -51.39 7.29 6.37
C ALA A 26 -50.33 7.70 7.38
N ASP A 27 -50.05 6.83 8.35
CA ASP A 27 -48.78 6.83 9.06
C ASP A 27 -47.73 6.57 7.99
N ASP A 28 -47.31 7.65 7.35
CA ASP A 28 -46.12 7.72 6.54
C ASP A 28 -44.98 7.51 7.53
N VAL A 29 -44.67 6.24 7.79
CA VAL A 29 -43.54 5.83 8.60
C VAL A 29 -42.30 6.28 7.84
N LEU A 30 -41.90 7.53 8.07
CA LEU A 30 -40.54 8.00 7.88
C LEU A 30 -39.64 7.15 8.77
N ARG A 31 -39.32 5.94 8.33
CA ARG A 31 -38.12 5.23 8.76
C ARG A 31 -36.97 6.11 8.26
N ALA A 32 -36.54 7.04 9.11
CA ALA A 32 -35.25 7.66 8.97
C ALA A 32 -34.24 6.51 8.82
N LEU A 33 -33.62 6.40 7.65
CA LEU A 33 -32.47 5.52 7.48
C LEU A 33 -31.46 5.99 8.53
N SER A 34 -31.16 5.14 9.51
CA SER A 34 -30.17 5.47 10.51
C SER A 34 -28.81 5.60 9.81
N ASN A 35 -28.16 6.74 9.99
CA ASN A 35 -26.80 6.90 9.52
C ASN A 35 -25.89 5.98 10.33
N THR A 36 -25.00 5.29 9.64
CA THR A 36 -23.88 4.53 10.21
C THR A 36 -22.62 5.36 10.02
N THR A 37 -21.71 5.33 11.00
CA THR A 37 -20.41 5.99 10.89
C THR A 37 -19.32 4.96 11.17
N ASP A 38 -18.50 4.71 10.16
CA ASP A 38 -17.32 3.88 10.29
C ASP A 38 -16.12 4.79 10.55
N GLU A 39 -15.21 4.35 11.43
CA GLU A 39 -13.98 5.07 11.74
C GLU A 39 -12.78 4.21 11.37
N PHE A 40 -11.85 4.81 10.62
CA PHE A 40 -10.57 4.19 10.29
C PHE A 40 -9.43 5.08 10.76
N VAL A 41 -8.27 4.45 10.93
CA VAL A 41 -7.00 5.14 11.06
C VAL A 41 -6.16 4.74 9.85
N GLN A 42 -5.57 5.72 9.18
CA GLN A 42 -4.56 5.44 8.17
C GLN A 42 -3.33 4.84 8.88
N ASN A 43 -3.26 3.52 8.85
CA ASN A 43 -2.09 2.79 9.26
C ASN A 43 -1.11 2.88 8.09
N ALA A 44 -0.19 3.84 8.14
CA ALA A 44 0.98 3.81 7.28
C ALA A 44 1.99 2.80 7.82
N ALA A 45 2.95 2.41 7.00
CA ALA A 45 4.22 2.01 7.58
C ALA A 45 4.77 3.24 8.32
N SER A 46 4.97 3.16 9.63
CA SER A 46 5.73 4.17 10.38
C SER A 46 7.17 4.21 9.90
N LYS A 47 7.69 3.03 9.55
CA LYS A 47 9.04 2.77 9.06
C LYS A 47 9.01 1.86 7.83
N VAL A 48 9.80 2.15 6.81
CA VAL A 48 9.96 1.29 5.62
C VAL A 48 11.42 1.15 5.20
N ASP A 49 11.88 -0.07 4.95
CA ASP A 49 13.17 -0.38 4.35
C ASP A 49 12.95 -0.78 2.89
N ILE A 50 13.52 -0.02 1.96
CA ILE A 50 13.29 -0.14 0.53
C ILE A 50 14.60 -0.61 -0.13
N LEU A 51 14.58 -1.81 -0.70
CA LEU A 51 15.72 -2.37 -1.41
C LEU A 51 15.47 -2.34 -2.91
N TRP A 52 16.29 -1.56 -3.61
CA TRP A 52 16.35 -1.54 -5.07
C TRP A 52 17.35 -2.59 -5.55
N VAL A 53 16.90 -3.49 -6.40
CA VAL A 53 17.72 -4.54 -7.02
C VAL A 53 17.80 -4.22 -8.49
N VAL A 54 18.96 -3.71 -8.91
CA VAL A 54 19.10 -3.06 -10.22
C VAL A 54 20.02 -3.88 -11.11
N ASP A 55 19.53 -4.20 -12.28
CA ASP A 55 20.29 -4.89 -13.29
C ASP A 55 21.50 -4.07 -13.75
N ASN A 56 22.66 -4.74 -13.75
CA ASN A 56 23.96 -4.20 -14.13
C ASN A 56 24.48 -4.80 -15.45
N SER A 57 23.57 -5.30 -16.31
CA SER A 57 23.85 -5.70 -17.69
C SER A 57 24.33 -4.51 -18.54
N ASN A 58 24.95 -4.81 -19.69
CA ASN A 58 25.53 -3.79 -20.57
C ASN A 58 24.49 -2.81 -21.17
N SER A 59 23.23 -3.23 -21.29
CA SER A 59 22.15 -2.43 -21.86
C SER A 59 21.55 -1.44 -20.87
N MET A 60 21.70 -1.66 -19.56
CA MET A 60 21.02 -0.91 -18.49
C MET A 60 21.53 0.51 -18.23
N SER A 61 22.52 1.01 -18.97
CA SER A 61 23.14 2.31 -18.68
C SER A 61 22.13 3.47 -18.75
N GLN A 62 21.23 3.44 -19.73
CA GLN A 62 20.26 4.52 -19.95
C GLN A 62 19.10 4.44 -18.95
N GLU A 63 18.71 3.22 -18.58
CA GLU A 63 17.69 2.89 -17.59
C GLU A 63 18.14 3.34 -16.21
N GLN A 64 19.36 3.00 -15.77
CA GLN A 64 19.93 3.47 -14.50
C GLN A 64 19.95 5.01 -14.41
N ALA A 65 20.42 5.66 -15.47
CA ALA A 65 20.47 7.13 -15.54
C ALA A 65 19.05 7.75 -15.51
N GLY A 66 18.11 7.19 -16.26
CA GLY A 66 16.72 7.63 -16.29
C GLY A 66 16.03 7.46 -14.94
N LEU A 67 16.23 6.30 -14.29
CA LEU A 67 15.64 5.98 -12.99
C LEU A 67 16.13 6.97 -11.92
N GLY A 68 17.44 7.22 -11.85
CA GLY A 68 18.00 8.20 -10.93
C GLY A 68 17.56 9.64 -11.22
N ALA A 69 17.40 10.00 -12.50
CA ALA A 69 16.93 11.33 -12.90
C ALA A 69 15.46 11.59 -12.52
N SER A 70 14.62 10.55 -12.50
CA SER A 70 13.19 10.64 -12.19
C SER A 70 12.86 10.42 -10.71
N PHE A 71 13.86 10.17 -9.85
CA PHE A 71 13.66 9.85 -8.43
C PHE A 71 13.01 10.96 -7.58
N SER A 72 12.91 12.19 -8.10
CA SER A 72 12.27 13.33 -7.41
C SER A 72 10.85 13.02 -6.93
N ALA A 73 10.02 12.36 -7.76
CA ALA A 73 8.65 12.04 -7.38
C ALA A 73 8.60 11.02 -6.24
N PHE A 74 9.48 10.02 -6.28
CA PHE A 74 9.54 8.97 -5.27
C PHE A 74 9.92 9.53 -3.90
N ILE A 75 11.02 10.27 -3.84
CA ILE A 75 11.55 10.79 -2.58
C ILE A 75 10.70 11.92 -2.01
N GLY A 76 10.09 12.74 -2.87
CA GLY A 76 9.17 13.79 -2.46
C GLY A 76 7.96 13.25 -1.72
N GLU A 77 7.40 12.13 -2.18
CA GLU A 77 6.27 11.47 -1.51
C GLU A 77 6.68 10.86 -0.16
N LEU A 78 7.82 10.15 -0.10
CA LEU A 78 8.31 9.60 1.17
C LEU A 78 8.53 10.71 2.21
N MET A 79 9.24 11.77 1.85
CA MET A 79 9.49 12.89 2.76
C MET A 79 8.21 13.66 3.13
N GLY A 80 7.28 13.82 2.17
CA GLY A 80 6.00 14.48 2.38
C GLY A 80 5.06 13.68 3.29
N SER A 81 5.09 12.36 3.20
CA SER A 81 4.32 11.46 4.06
C SER A 81 4.84 11.43 5.51
N GLY A 82 6.13 11.75 5.71
CA GLY A 82 6.78 11.68 7.02
C GLY A 82 7.13 10.26 7.46
N VAL A 83 7.12 9.29 6.54
CA VAL A 83 7.61 7.93 6.82
C VAL A 83 9.10 7.94 7.14
N ASP A 84 9.50 7.11 8.10
CA ASP A 84 10.90 6.86 8.43
C ASP A 84 11.45 5.78 7.47
N TYR A 85 12.20 6.18 6.45
CA TYR A 85 12.63 5.31 5.36
C TYR A 85 14.12 5.00 5.42
N HIS A 86 14.49 3.78 5.05
CA HIS A 86 15.84 3.43 4.62
C HIS A 86 15.78 3.00 3.15
N ILE A 87 16.69 3.48 2.31
CA ILE A 87 16.77 3.10 0.90
C ILE A 87 18.17 2.56 0.62
N GLY A 88 18.23 1.31 0.19
CA GLY A 88 19.44 0.62 -0.25
C GLY A 88 19.34 0.25 -1.72
N VAL A 89 20.49 0.17 -2.39
CA VAL A 89 20.58 -0.30 -3.78
C VAL A 89 21.61 -1.42 -3.85
N ILE A 90 21.30 -2.50 -4.57
CA ILE A 90 22.23 -3.56 -4.95
C ILE A 90 22.15 -3.83 -6.45
N SER A 91 23.13 -4.54 -7.00
CA SER A 91 23.06 -5.09 -8.34
C SER A 91 22.30 -6.43 -8.37
N THR A 92 22.00 -6.95 -9.57
CA THR A 92 21.57 -8.34 -9.79
C THR A 92 22.73 -9.34 -9.77
N ASP A 93 23.97 -8.88 -9.57
CA ASP A 93 25.16 -9.73 -9.58
C ASP A 93 25.43 -10.31 -8.18
N VAL A 94 25.19 -11.60 -8.04
CA VAL A 94 25.44 -12.33 -6.78
C VAL A 94 26.91 -12.32 -6.35
N ALA A 95 27.85 -12.04 -7.26
CA ALA A 95 29.27 -11.92 -6.93
C ALA A 95 29.56 -10.69 -6.05
N ASP A 96 28.66 -9.69 -6.05
CA ASP A 96 28.73 -8.52 -5.17
C ASP A 96 28.33 -8.86 -3.72
N GLY A 97 27.88 -10.09 -3.45
CA GLY A 97 27.59 -10.59 -2.10
C GLY A 97 26.38 -9.91 -1.45
N GLY A 98 25.53 -9.24 -2.22
CA GLY A 98 24.39 -8.47 -1.71
C GLY A 98 24.78 -7.22 -0.92
N VAL A 99 26.02 -6.75 -1.02
CA VAL A 99 26.46 -5.51 -0.35
C VAL A 99 25.81 -4.30 -1.03
N LEU A 100 25.30 -3.35 -0.25
CA LEU A 100 24.73 -2.11 -0.78
C LEU A 100 25.76 -1.37 -1.64
N HIS A 101 25.41 -1.11 -2.90
CA HIS A 101 26.19 -0.27 -3.78
C HIS A 101 26.18 1.17 -3.29
N THR A 102 27.38 1.74 -3.15
CA THR A 102 27.59 3.09 -2.65
C THR A 102 28.36 3.91 -3.67
N GLY A 103 27.67 4.79 -4.38
CA GLY A 103 28.34 5.69 -5.32
C GLY A 103 29.21 6.72 -4.59
N VAL A 104 30.21 7.28 -5.28
CA VAL A 104 31.22 8.14 -4.64
C VAL A 104 30.60 9.34 -3.92
N GLY A 105 30.86 9.41 -2.61
CA GLY A 105 30.34 10.48 -1.75
C GLY A 105 28.82 10.42 -1.54
N SER A 106 28.24 9.22 -1.63
CA SER A 106 26.89 8.88 -1.21
C SER A 106 26.95 7.99 0.03
N PRO A 107 25.97 8.02 0.95
CA PRO A 107 25.86 6.99 1.98
C PRO A 107 25.34 5.66 1.39
N PRO A 108 25.66 4.51 1.99
CA PRO A 108 25.12 3.21 1.58
C PRO A 108 23.61 3.13 1.77
N VAL A 109 23.10 3.71 2.87
CA VAL A 109 21.67 3.82 3.18
C VAL A 109 21.27 5.29 3.06
N ILE A 110 20.25 5.55 2.25
CA ILE A 110 19.62 6.87 2.13
C ILE A 110 18.42 6.90 3.07
N ASP A 111 18.43 7.80 4.05
CA ASP A 111 17.43 7.86 5.12
C ASP A 111 17.01 9.31 5.44
N ASN A 112 16.15 9.47 6.46
CA ASN A 112 15.62 10.76 6.90
C ASN A 112 16.68 11.73 7.47
N SER A 113 17.95 11.32 7.65
CA SER A 113 19.03 12.26 7.96
C SER A 113 19.33 13.21 6.80
N ILE A 114 18.97 12.83 5.57
CA ILE A 114 19.04 13.69 4.39
C ILE A 114 17.72 14.45 4.23
N THR A 115 17.68 15.67 4.77
CA THR A 115 16.46 16.50 4.82
C THR A 115 16.18 17.29 3.55
N ASP A 116 17.12 17.32 2.59
CA ASP A 116 16.96 18.00 1.30
C ASP A 116 16.62 16.95 0.21
N PRO A 117 15.43 17.03 -0.43
CA PRO A 117 15.03 16.07 -1.46
C PRO A 117 15.98 16.04 -2.67
N ASP A 118 16.63 17.16 -3.01
CA ASP A 118 17.60 17.19 -4.12
C ASP A 118 18.90 16.47 -3.73
N ALA A 119 19.31 16.57 -2.46
CA ALA A 119 20.45 15.82 -1.93
C ALA A 119 20.16 14.31 -1.86
N ALA A 120 18.96 13.92 -1.42
CA ALA A 120 18.54 12.52 -1.39
C ALA A 120 18.45 11.92 -2.81
N LYS A 121 17.92 12.68 -3.77
CA LYS A 121 17.97 12.32 -5.20
C LYS A 121 19.40 12.16 -5.71
N ALA A 122 20.30 13.09 -5.39
CA ALA A 122 21.69 13.01 -5.83
C ALA A 122 22.40 11.78 -5.24
N ALA A 123 22.10 11.42 -3.99
CA ALA A 123 22.57 10.19 -3.37
C ALA A 123 22.02 8.95 -4.08
N PHE A 124 20.72 8.92 -4.37
CA PHE A 124 20.09 7.80 -5.08
C PHE A 124 20.64 7.63 -6.49
N LEU A 125 20.80 8.72 -7.26
CA LEU A 125 21.38 8.66 -8.61
C LEU A 125 22.80 8.04 -8.60
N LYS A 126 23.59 8.32 -7.56
CA LYS A 126 24.92 7.72 -7.39
C LYS A 126 24.83 6.24 -7.04
N ASN A 127 23.89 5.85 -6.16
CA ASN A 127 23.74 4.47 -5.72
C ASN A 127 23.05 3.57 -6.77
N VAL A 128 22.14 4.11 -7.59
CA VAL A 128 21.46 3.39 -8.68
C VAL A 128 22.36 3.14 -9.89
N THR A 129 23.46 3.88 -10.00
CA THR A 129 24.49 3.65 -11.03
C THR A 129 25.42 2.52 -10.60
N VAL A 130 24.88 1.30 -10.53
CA VAL A 130 25.60 0.07 -10.11
C VAL A 130 26.65 -0.39 -11.12
N GLY A 131 26.66 0.23 -12.31
CA GLY A 131 27.56 -0.12 -13.41
C GLY A 131 26.88 -1.04 -14.41
N VAL A 132 27.62 -1.40 -15.46
CA VAL A 132 27.10 -2.16 -16.62
C VAL A 132 27.98 -3.35 -17.01
N ASN A 133 28.94 -3.71 -16.14
CA ASN A 133 29.88 -4.80 -16.37
C ASN A 133 29.49 -6.08 -15.62
N GLY A 134 28.21 -6.23 -15.29
CA GLY A 134 27.69 -7.36 -14.53
C GLY A 134 27.82 -8.70 -15.24
N SER A 135 27.57 -9.76 -14.48
CA SER A 135 27.36 -11.11 -14.98
C SER A 135 26.32 -11.14 -16.13
N ALA A 136 26.48 -12.07 -17.08
CA ALA A 136 25.47 -12.38 -18.10
C ALA A 136 24.31 -13.27 -17.57
N GLN A 137 24.17 -13.33 -16.25
CA GLN A 137 23.13 -14.03 -15.52
C GLN A 137 22.70 -13.13 -14.36
N GLU A 138 21.58 -12.48 -14.58
CA GLU A 138 20.98 -11.46 -13.73
C GLU A 138 20.16 -12.21 -12.67
N ARG A 139 20.76 -12.40 -11.50
CA ARG A 139 20.20 -13.23 -10.42
C ARG A 139 19.64 -12.34 -9.31
N GLY A 140 18.69 -11.49 -9.69
CA GLY A 140 18.08 -10.49 -8.81
C GLY A 140 17.47 -11.08 -7.55
N PHE A 141 16.77 -12.21 -7.63
CA PHE A 141 16.19 -12.82 -6.43
C PHE A 141 17.25 -13.31 -5.43
N GLU A 142 18.34 -13.90 -5.91
CA GLU A 142 19.43 -14.34 -5.04
C GLU A 142 20.25 -13.17 -4.50
N ALA A 143 20.50 -12.15 -5.31
CA ALA A 143 21.16 -10.92 -4.87
C ALA A 143 20.36 -10.24 -3.74
N ALA A 144 19.04 -10.15 -3.90
CA ALA A 144 18.16 -9.64 -2.86
C ALA A 144 18.22 -10.50 -1.59
N ALA A 145 18.18 -11.83 -1.72
CA ALA A 145 18.27 -12.72 -0.58
C ALA A 145 19.61 -12.59 0.17
N LEU A 146 20.72 -12.45 -0.55
CA LEU A 146 22.04 -12.17 0.03
C LEU A 146 22.02 -10.85 0.80
N ALA A 147 21.50 -9.78 0.20
CA ALA A 147 21.48 -8.44 0.81
C ALA A 147 20.68 -8.37 2.11
N LEU A 148 19.66 -9.22 2.22
CA LEU A 148 18.82 -9.33 3.41
C LEU A 148 19.38 -10.31 4.45
N GLY A 149 20.43 -11.07 4.11
CA GLY A 149 21.14 -11.98 5.02
C GLY A 149 20.56 -13.39 5.17
N LYS A 150 19.68 -13.84 4.27
CA LYS A 150 19.23 -15.24 4.18
C LYS A 150 19.42 -15.79 2.77
N GLY A 151 20.55 -15.46 2.15
CA GLY A 151 20.95 -16.02 0.86
C GLY A 151 21.01 -17.54 0.88
N ILE A 152 20.97 -18.15 -0.31
CA ILE A 152 21.11 -19.60 -0.46
C ILE A 152 22.46 -20.02 0.17
N ASP A 153 22.41 -21.05 1.01
CA ASP A 153 23.52 -21.58 1.84
C ASP A 153 24.02 -20.67 2.99
N GLN A 154 23.47 -19.47 3.17
CA GLN A 154 23.84 -18.56 4.28
C GLN A 154 22.89 -18.63 5.48
N TRP A 155 21.72 -19.26 5.31
CA TRP A 155 20.71 -19.38 6.35
C TRP A 155 19.91 -20.68 6.23
N ASN A 156 19.72 -21.38 7.34
CA ASN A 156 18.81 -22.52 7.44
C ASN A 156 17.54 -22.14 8.22
N PRO A 157 16.37 -22.67 7.83
CA PRO A 157 15.15 -22.54 8.62
C PRO A 157 15.36 -23.03 10.07
N GLY A 158 15.30 -22.10 11.03
CA GLY A 158 15.49 -22.37 12.45
C GLY A 158 16.82 -21.85 13.05
N ASP A 159 17.70 -21.29 12.24
CA ASP A 159 18.86 -20.55 12.76
C ASP A 159 18.40 -19.35 13.61
N PRO A 160 19.09 -19.04 14.72
CA PRO A 160 18.71 -17.94 15.59
C PRO A 160 18.91 -16.60 14.86
N GLU A 161 17.88 -15.76 14.87
CA GLU A 161 18.03 -14.36 14.51
C GLU A 161 18.73 -13.57 15.64
N PRO A 162 19.48 -12.50 15.32
CA PRO A 162 19.85 -12.09 13.97
C PRO A 162 21.06 -12.84 13.42
N VAL A 163 20.97 -13.28 12.16
CA VAL A 163 22.16 -13.65 11.39
C VAL A 163 22.92 -12.37 10.97
N GLU A 164 24.24 -12.46 10.88
CA GLU A 164 25.08 -11.37 10.37
C GLU A 164 24.64 -11.04 8.93
N VAL A 165 24.11 -9.84 8.74
CA VAL A 165 23.66 -9.35 7.43
C VAL A 165 24.81 -8.59 6.74
N PRO A 166 24.95 -8.65 5.41
CA PRO A 166 25.99 -7.91 4.69
C PRO A 166 25.91 -6.38 4.85
N ASN A 167 24.74 -5.89 5.28
CA ASN A 167 24.38 -4.47 5.30
C ASN A 167 23.97 -4.03 6.71
N PRO A 168 24.92 -3.96 7.68
CA PRO A 168 24.61 -3.49 9.02
C PRO A 168 24.13 -2.04 8.96
N GLY A 169 22.95 -1.77 9.51
CA GLY A 169 22.33 -0.44 9.46
C GLY A 169 21.27 -0.24 8.37
N PHE A 170 21.02 -1.25 7.52
CA PHE A 170 19.95 -1.16 6.54
C PHE A 170 18.61 -1.68 7.06
N LEU A 171 18.53 -2.95 7.48
CA LEU A 171 17.27 -3.55 7.92
C LEU A 171 16.94 -3.19 9.38
N ARG A 172 15.67 -2.89 9.64
CA ARG A 172 15.10 -2.61 10.97
C ARG A 172 14.05 -3.66 11.30
N ARG A 173 14.49 -4.83 11.80
CA ARG A 173 13.61 -5.98 12.05
C ARG A 173 12.92 -5.98 13.41
N GLY A 174 13.07 -4.90 14.18
CA GLY A 174 12.33 -4.71 15.44
C GLY A 174 12.85 -5.55 16.61
N TYR A 175 14.15 -5.81 16.69
CA TYR A 175 14.75 -6.44 17.87
C TYR A 175 15.82 -5.56 18.52
N CYS A 176 16.06 -5.81 19.80
CA CYS A 176 17.00 -5.09 20.63
C CYS A 176 18.38 -5.75 20.55
N THR A 177 19.38 -5.01 20.07
CA THR A 177 20.75 -5.51 19.92
C THR A 177 21.44 -5.71 21.27
N ALA A 178 22.59 -6.39 21.26
CA ALA A 178 23.42 -6.58 22.45
C ALA A 178 23.89 -5.24 23.08
N ASP A 179 24.01 -4.19 22.27
CA ASP A 179 24.43 -2.85 22.68
C ASP A 179 23.28 -1.97 23.20
N LYS A 180 22.09 -2.55 23.42
CA LYS A 180 20.89 -1.87 23.93
C LYS A 180 20.39 -0.75 23.01
N THR A 181 20.52 -0.96 21.71
CA THR A 181 19.86 -0.15 20.67
C THR A 181 18.98 -1.02 19.79
N CYS A 182 17.91 -0.45 19.25
CA CYS A 182 17.14 -1.13 18.21
C CYS A 182 18.00 -1.31 16.96
N GLU A 183 17.83 -2.45 16.27
CA GLU A 183 18.60 -2.76 15.05
C GLU A 183 18.52 -1.59 14.05
N ALA A 184 19.68 -1.18 13.54
CA ALA A 184 19.81 -0.11 12.55
C ALA A 184 19.22 1.25 12.95
N THR A 185 19.00 1.50 14.25
CA THR A 185 18.62 2.83 14.76
C THR A 185 19.51 3.28 15.90
N THR A 186 19.29 4.52 16.35
CA THR A 186 19.92 5.07 17.56
C THR A 186 19.01 4.99 18.79
N ASP A 187 17.83 4.40 18.65
CA ASP A 187 16.84 4.28 19.72
C ASP A 187 17.33 3.27 20.76
N VAL A 188 17.26 3.65 22.03
CA VAL A 188 17.66 2.79 23.14
C VAL A 188 16.54 1.82 23.47
N CYS A 189 16.88 0.54 23.67
CA CYS A 189 15.96 -0.52 24.02
C CYS A 189 16.43 -1.29 25.25
N ASN A 190 15.49 -1.84 26.01
CA ASN A 190 15.76 -2.83 27.05
C ASN A 190 15.49 -4.26 26.54
N ASN A 191 14.47 -4.40 25.69
CA ASN A 191 14.00 -5.66 25.09
C ASN A 191 13.36 -5.40 23.72
N ASP A 192 13.06 -6.45 22.96
CA ASP A 192 12.55 -6.35 21.58
C ASP A 192 11.23 -5.59 21.45
N SER A 193 10.36 -5.59 22.48
CA SER A 193 9.10 -4.84 22.42
C SER A 193 9.28 -3.32 22.45
N ASP A 194 10.49 -2.83 22.75
CA ASP A 194 10.84 -1.42 22.63
C ASP A 194 11.16 -1.04 21.16
N CYS A 195 11.31 -2.03 20.27
CA CYS A 195 11.75 -1.84 18.89
C CYS A 195 10.63 -2.10 17.90
N GLU A 196 10.30 -1.07 17.13
CA GLU A 196 9.35 -1.17 16.04
C GLU A 196 10.05 -1.62 14.75
N ALA A 197 9.54 -2.69 14.14
CA ALA A 197 10.02 -3.18 12.85
C ALA A 197 9.55 -2.27 11.71
N ALA A 198 10.39 -2.10 10.69
CA ALA A 198 10.04 -1.46 9.44
C ALA A 198 9.41 -2.46 8.47
N ALA A 199 8.46 -2.01 7.64
CA ALA A 199 8.04 -2.78 6.47
C ALA A 199 9.20 -2.97 5.49
N LEU A 200 9.26 -4.08 4.75
CA LEU A 200 10.25 -4.30 3.70
C LEU A 200 9.60 -4.12 2.33
N PHE A 201 10.20 -3.30 1.47
CA PHE A 201 9.77 -3.11 0.09
C PHE A 201 10.89 -3.44 -0.89
N LEU A 202 10.69 -4.50 -1.68
CA LEU A 202 11.61 -4.93 -2.72
C LEU A 202 11.17 -4.37 -4.07
N ILE A 203 12.10 -3.72 -4.78
CA ILE A 203 11.85 -3.20 -6.13
C ILE A 203 12.93 -3.75 -7.06
N PHE A 204 12.52 -4.64 -7.96
CA PHE A 204 13.40 -5.20 -8.98
C PHE A 204 13.35 -4.36 -10.25
N VAL A 205 14.51 -4.09 -10.86
CA VAL A 205 14.62 -3.30 -12.10
C VAL A 205 15.55 -4.04 -13.05
N SER A 206 15.03 -4.48 -14.20
CA SER A 206 15.81 -5.23 -15.19
C SER A 206 15.20 -5.10 -16.58
N ASP A 207 16.04 -5.10 -17.61
CA ASP A 207 15.61 -5.18 -19.01
C ASP A 207 15.54 -6.63 -19.52
N GLU A 208 15.67 -7.63 -18.64
CA GLU A 208 15.45 -9.04 -18.93
C GLU A 208 14.87 -9.84 -17.75
N ASP A 209 14.78 -11.17 -17.91
CA ASP A 209 14.19 -12.05 -16.91
C ASP A 209 15.20 -12.55 -15.88
N ASP A 210 14.75 -12.75 -14.63
CA ASP A 210 15.58 -13.25 -13.53
C ASP A 210 16.14 -14.67 -13.85
N LYS A 211 17.43 -14.88 -13.58
CA LYS A 211 18.14 -16.14 -13.80
C LYS A 211 18.45 -16.90 -12.50
N SER A 212 17.87 -16.47 -11.37
CA SER A 212 18.10 -17.08 -10.06
C SER A 212 17.59 -18.52 -9.99
N PHE A 213 18.31 -19.40 -9.29
CA PHE A 213 17.95 -20.82 -9.23
C PHE A 213 16.67 -21.08 -8.43
N GLY A 214 15.82 -22.00 -8.91
CA GLY A 214 14.61 -22.42 -8.19
C GLY A 214 13.36 -21.60 -8.53
N PRO A 215 12.20 -21.96 -7.97
CA PRO A 215 10.93 -21.34 -8.32
C PRO A 215 10.71 -19.99 -7.62
N GLU A 216 9.93 -19.12 -8.22
CA GLU A 216 9.53 -17.79 -7.69
C GLU A 216 8.89 -17.94 -6.30
N ARG A 217 8.08 -18.99 -6.12
CA ARG A 217 7.43 -19.30 -4.84
C ARG A 217 8.42 -19.52 -3.70
N TYR A 218 9.62 -20.04 -3.98
CA TYR A 218 10.65 -20.19 -2.96
C TYR A 218 11.10 -18.81 -2.48
N TYR A 219 11.40 -17.90 -3.40
CA TYR A 219 11.84 -16.54 -3.08
C TYR A 219 10.76 -15.72 -2.40
N TRP A 220 9.49 -15.83 -2.83
CA TRP A 220 8.38 -15.17 -2.13
C TRP A 220 8.34 -15.57 -0.65
N ARG A 221 8.38 -16.88 -0.34
CA ARG A 221 8.37 -17.37 1.04
C ARG A 221 9.63 -16.98 1.82
N LEU A 222 10.78 -16.94 1.14
CA LEU A 222 12.02 -16.48 1.73
C LEU A 222 11.91 -15.00 2.11
N PHE A 223 11.42 -14.15 1.21
CA PHE A 223 11.24 -12.71 1.44
C PHE A 223 10.26 -12.42 2.58
N GLU A 224 9.12 -13.13 2.65
CA GLU A 224 8.17 -13.03 3.78
C GLU A 224 8.85 -13.34 5.13
N SER A 225 9.80 -14.27 5.14
CA SER A 225 10.45 -14.72 6.39
C SER A 225 11.42 -13.71 7.01
N TYR A 226 11.84 -12.65 6.30
CA TYR A 226 12.80 -11.67 6.84
C TYR A 226 12.19 -10.76 7.90
N GLN A 227 10.88 -10.55 7.87
CA GLN A 227 10.16 -9.73 8.86
C GLN A 227 9.77 -10.51 10.12
N GLY A 228 10.12 -11.80 10.19
CA GLY A 228 9.74 -12.68 11.29
C GLY A 228 8.31 -13.20 11.17
N TYR A 229 7.98 -14.17 12.03
CA TYR A 229 6.68 -14.85 12.01
C TYR A 229 5.53 -13.88 12.30
N GLY A 230 4.48 -13.91 11.47
CA GLY A 230 3.28 -13.09 11.65
C GLY A 230 3.37 -11.68 11.03
N ASN A 231 4.53 -11.30 10.49
CA ASN A 231 4.75 -10.01 9.81
C ASN A 231 4.85 -10.17 8.29
N GLU A 232 4.36 -11.27 7.73
CA GLU A 232 4.47 -11.57 6.29
C GLU A 232 3.80 -10.49 5.44
N ALA A 233 2.72 -9.88 5.95
CA ALA A 233 2.02 -8.77 5.30
C ALA A 233 2.80 -7.43 5.27
N GLN A 234 3.97 -7.36 5.91
CA GLN A 234 4.87 -6.21 5.91
C GLN A 234 5.91 -6.27 4.78
N VAL A 235 5.88 -7.31 3.93
CA VAL A 235 6.77 -7.44 2.78
C VAL A 235 6.01 -7.15 1.50
N LYS A 236 6.51 -6.18 0.73
CA LYS A 236 5.98 -5.80 -0.57
C LYS A 236 7.01 -6.05 -1.65
N ILE A 237 6.53 -6.42 -2.83
CA ILE A 237 7.41 -6.72 -3.97
C ILE A 237 6.86 -6.03 -5.20
N SER A 238 7.70 -5.28 -5.89
CA SER A 238 7.37 -4.61 -7.16
C SER A 238 8.48 -4.81 -8.19
N ALA A 239 8.13 -4.62 -9.45
CA ALA A 239 9.04 -4.80 -10.56
C ALA A 239 8.89 -3.70 -11.62
N ILE A 240 10.02 -3.22 -12.12
CA ILE A 240 10.15 -2.34 -13.29
C ILE A 240 10.88 -3.15 -14.36
N VAL A 241 10.14 -3.88 -15.20
CA VAL A 241 10.71 -4.84 -16.16
C VAL A 241 9.98 -4.79 -17.51
N GLY A 242 10.49 -5.48 -18.52
CA GLY A 242 9.79 -5.60 -19.79
C GLY A 242 8.47 -6.40 -19.65
N PRO A 243 7.37 -6.00 -20.33
CA PRO A 243 6.11 -6.71 -20.30
C PRO A 243 6.12 -7.98 -21.16
N ALA A 244 5.36 -8.99 -20.77
CA ALA A 244 5.12 -10.24 -21.50
C ALA A 244 4.22 -10.11 -22.75
N GLY A 245 4.05 -8.88 -23.28
CA GLY A 245 3.08 -8.58 -24.34
C GLY A 245 3.30 -9.35 -25.65
N GLU A 246 2.41 -9.17 -26.63
CA GLU A 246 2.39 -9.94 -27.89
C GLU A 246 3.73 -9.92 -28.66
N ASP A 247 4.52 -8.85 -28.49
CA ASP A 247 5.83 -8.67 -29.13
C ASP A 247 7.01 -9.25 -28.31
N GLY A 248 6.75 -9.82 -27.13
CA GLY A 248 7.77 -10.42 -26.28
C GLY A 248 8.76 -9.40 -25.73
N GLY A 249 8.27 -8.30 -25.16
CA GLY A 249 9.08 -7.25 -24.52
C GLY A 249 8.52 -5.85 -24.75
N CYS A 250 9.39 -4.84 -24.62
CA CYS A 250 9.07 -3.46 -24.98
C CYS A 250 10.26 -2.73 -25.60
N PHE A 251 10.01 -1.54 -26.16
CA PHE A 251 11.04 -0.65 -26.67
C PHE A 251 10.76 0.80 -26.27
N ASN A 252 11.82 1.50 -25.88
CA ASN A 252 11.84 2.94 -25.68
C ASN A 252 12.95 3.58 -26.51
N ALA A 253 12.63 4.63 -27.27
CA ALA A 253 13.56 5.26 -28.21
C ALA A 253 14.84 5.83 -27.57
N SER A 254 14.80 6.18 -26.27
CA SER A 254 15.95 6.75 -25.55
C SER A 254 16.71 5.74 -24.70
N ARG A 255 16.08 4.62 -24.36
CA ARG A 255 16.60 3.65 -23.38
C ARG A 255 16.98 2.32 -24.02
N GLY A 256 16.16 1.78 -24.91
CA GLY A 256 16.46 0.58 -25.67
C GLY A 256 15.30 -0.40 -25.69
N SER A 257 15.60 -1.65 -25.99
CA SER A 257 14.67 -2.77 -25.90
C SER A 257 14.83 -3.48 -24.57
N ALA A 258 13.73 -3.92 -23.98
CA ALA A 258 13.72 -4.82 -22.83
C ALA A 258 12.98 -6.10 -23.20
N ALA A 259 13.55 -7.25 -22.84
CA ALA A 259 12.88 -8.55 -22.87
C ALA A 259 11.88 -8.66 -21.70
N PRO A 260 10.94 -9.61 -21.75
CA PRO A 260 9.97 -9.80 -20.68
C PRO A 260 10.66 -10.25 -19.38
N GLY A 261 10.28 -9.64 -18.26
CA GLY A 261 10.72 -10.05 -16.92
C GLY A 261 9.70 -10.96 -16.24
N ASP A 262 9.31 -12.05 -16.89
CA ASP A 262 8.17 -12.89 -16.49
C ASP A 262 8.26 -13.39 -15.04
N ARG A 263 9.45 -13.78 -14.57
CA ARG A 263 9.63 -14.28 -13.20
C ARG A 263 9.48 -13.17 -12.17
N TYR A 264 9.94 -11.95 -12.49
CA TYR A 264 9.72 -10.79 -11.64
C TYR A 264 8.21 -10.48 -11.53
N VAL A 265 7.48 -10.52 -12.65
CA VAL A 265 6.02 -10.31 -12.67
C VAL A 265 5.29 -11.39 -11.88
N GLU A 266 5.65 -12.66 -12.06
CA GLU A 266 5.07 -13.77 -11.30
C GLU A 266 5.34 -13.63 -9.80
N LEU A 267 6.54 -13.19 -9.40
CA LEU A 267 6.85 -12.94 -8.00
C LEU A 267 5.96 -11.84 -7.40
N VAL A 268 5.72 -10.75 -8.12
CA VAL A 268 4.80 -9.67 -7.72
C VAL A 268 3.37 -10.21 -7.54
N ILE A 269 2.89 -11.05 -8.46
CA ILE A 269 1.55 -11.66 -8.38
C ILE A 269 1.45 -12.60 -7.17
N LEU A 270 2.47 -13.45 -6.97
CA LEU A 270 2.51 -14.40 -5.85
C LEU A 270 2.48 -13.69 -4.48
N SER A 271 3.10 -12.51 -4.36
CA SER A 271 3.03 -11.69 -3.14
C SER A 271 1.72 -10.91 -2.99
N GLY A 272 0.74 -11.12 -3.86
CA GLY A 272 -0.56 -10.44 -3.82
C GLY A 272 -0.62 -9.09 -4.54
N GLY A 273 0.43 -8.75 -5.29
CA GLY A 273 0.48 -7.58 -6.18
C GLY A 273 -0.34 -7.77 -7.46
N THR A 274 -0.22 -6.82 -8.37
CA THR A 274 -0.89 -6.86 -9.69
C THR A 274 0.13 -6.91 -10.83
N SER A 275 -0.28 -7.54 -11.94
CA SER A 275 0.45 -7.56 -13.21
C SER A 275 0.17 -6.33 -14.09
N ASP A 276 -0.59 -5.36 -13.59
CA ASP A 276 -0.86 -4.09 -14.28
C ASP A 276 -0.52 -2.90 -13.37
N THR A 277 -0.63 -1.69 -13.91
CA THR A 277 -0.38 -0.46 -13.15
C THR A 277 -1.59 -0.01 -12.32
N SER A 278 -2.68 -0.79 -12.27
CA SER A 278 -3.85 -0.44 -11.48
C SER A 278 -3.53 -0.66 -10.00
N GLY A 279 -3.47 0.44 -9.24
CA GLY A 279 -2.88 0.46 -7.89
C GLY A 279 -3.25 -0.74 -7.02
N SER A 280 -2.22 -1.44 -6.52
CA SER A 280 -2.34 -2.49 -5.49
C SER A 280 -1.60 -2.07 -4.22
N ALA A 281 -2.14 -2.47 -3.08
CA ALA A 281 -1.52 -2.24 -1.77
C ALA A 281 -0.28 -3.12 -1.51
N GLN A 282 -0.14 -4.24 -2.24
CA GLN A 282 0.87 -5.29 -1.97
C GLN A 282 2.07 -5.28 -2.94
N GLY A 283 1.95 -4.60 -4.08
CA GLY A 283 3.01 -4.54 -5.08
C GLY A 283 2.48 -4.30 -6.49
N ILE A 284 3.28 -3.69 -7.35
CA ILE A 284 2.91 -3.38 -8.73
C ILE A 284 3.99 -3.82 -9.71
N PHE A 285 3.55 -4.17 -10.91
CA PHE A 285 4.38 -4.23 -12.09
C PHE A 285 4.29 -2.91 -12.86
N THR A 286 5.43 -2.41 -13.33
CA THR A 286 5.51 -1.28 -14.28
C THR A 286 6.45 -1.63 -15.42
N SER A 287 6.17 -1.13 -16.61
CA SER A 287 7.02 -1.38 -17.77
C SER A 287 8.27 -0.49 -17.72
N ILE A 288 9.45 -1.10 -17.86
CA ILE A 288 10.72 -0.36 -17.91
C ILE A 288 10.82 0.60 -19.10
N CYS A 289 10.00 0.43 -20.13
CA CYS A 289 9.96 1.32 -21.29
C CYS A 289 9.03 2.54 -21.11
N GLU A 290 8.23 2.59 -20.04
CA GLU A 290 7.30 3.68 -19.72
C GLU A 290 8.00 4.85 -19.01
N ASP A 291 7.28 5.97 -18.81
CA ASP A 291 7.81 7.10 -18.06
C ASP A 291 8.09 6.71 -16.59
N PHE A 292 9.36 6.85 -16.19
CA PHE A 292 9.76 6.57 -14.81
C PHE A 292 9.13 7.53 -13.81
N ASN A 293 8.73 8.75 -14.17
CA ASN A 293 8.07 9.65 -13.22
C ASN A 293 6.73 9.08 -12.74
N GLU A 294 5.95 8.52 -13.66
CA GLU A 294 4.67 7.88 -13.33
C GLU A 294 4.90 6.59 -12.52
N SER A 295 5.81 5.74 -12.98
CA SER A 295 6.15 4.48 -12.32
C SER A 295 6.63 4.71 -10.89
N LEU A 296 7.51 5.69 -10.68
CA LEU A 296 8.05 6.06 -9.37
C LEU A 296 7.02 6.72 -8.46
N THR A 297 6.05 7.45 -9.01
CA THR A 297 4.92 7.97 -8.22
C THR A 297 4.07 6.82 -7.67
N SER A 298 3.77 5.82 -8.50
CA SER A 298 3.01 4.65 -8.05
C SER A 298 3.78 3.81 -7.02
N LEU A 299 5.09 3.63 -7.23
CA LEU A 299 5.94 2.89 -6.29
C LEU A 299 6.06 3.60 -4.94
N SER A 300 6.16 4.94 -4.89
CA SER A 300 6.26 5.64 -3.60
C SER A 300 4.98 5.55 -2.78
N ILE A 301 3.82 5.58 -3.42
CA ILE A 301 2.54 5.31 -2.75
C ILE A 301 2.53 3.90 -2.16
N ASN A 302 3.05 2.91 -2.90
CA ASN A 302 3.15 1.54 -2.38
C ASN A 302 4.13 1.45 -1.19
N ALA A 303 5.27 2.14 -1.27
CA ALA A 303 6.32 2.19 -0.26
C ALA A 303 5.86 2.79 1.08
N THR A 304 5.10 3.89 1.05
CA THR A 304 4.56 4.52 2.27
C THR A 304 3.55 3.63 3.00
N GLY A 305 3.03 2.60 2.34
CA GLY A 305 2.03 1.70 2.90
C GLY A 305 0.68 2.36 3.15
N LEU A 306 0.44 3.54 2.58
CA LEU A 306 -0.83 4.24 2.69
C LEU A 306 -1.92 3.47 1.95
N SER A 307 -2.92 2.99 2.68
CA SER A 307 -4.11 2.44 2.05
C SER A 307 -4.87 3.55 1.33
N SER A 308 -5.23 3.36 0.06
CA SER A 308 -6.31 4.15 -0.56
C SER A 308 -7.67 3.58 -0.21
N GLN A 309 -7.76 2.29 0.12
CA GLN A 309 -9.02 1.58 0.27
C GLN A 309 -9.35 1.31 1.74
N PHE A 310 -10.57 1.66 2.15
CA PHE A 310 -11.07 1.38 3.48
C PHE A 310 -12.41 0.65 3.36
N VAL A 311 -12.40 -0.63 3.73
CA VAL A 311 -13.59 -1.51 3.67
C VAL A 311 -14.59 -1.07 4.71
N LEU A 312 -15.82 -0.80 4.29
CA LEU A 312 -16.92 -0.38 5.15
C LEU A 312 -17.52 -1.59 5.88
N ASP A 313 -18.03 -1.35 7.09
CA ASP A 313 -18.72 -2.36 7.90
C ASP A 313 -20.07 -2.77 7.29
N GLY A 314 -20.71 -1.84 6.56
CA GLY A 314 -21.97 -2.03 5.88
C GLY A 314 -21.92 -1.59 4.42
N ARG A 315 -22.90 -2.04 3.61
CA ARG A 315 -23.05 -1.58 2.23
C ARG A 315 -23.80 -0.24 2.18
N PRO A 316 -23.23 0.84 1.62
CA PRO A 316 -23.88 2.14 1.54
C PRO A 316 -24.96 2.19 0.45
N ASN A 317 -26.00 3.00 0.70
CA ASN A 317 -26.98 3.40 -0.30
C ASN A 317 -26.40 4.51 -1.19
N MET A 318 -25.85 4.12 -2.35
CA MET A 318 -25.25 5.07 -3.29
C MET A 318 -26.25 6.03 -3.97
N SER A 319 -27.56 5.86 -3.78
CA SER A 319 -28.59 6.82 -4.21
C SER A 319 -28.98 7.82 -3.11
N ALA A 320 -28.38 7.73 -1.93
CA ALA A 320 -28.58 8.72 -0.88
C ALA A 320 -28.00 10.07 -1.30
N SER A 321 -28.55 11.13 -0.73
CA SER A 321 -28.01 12.49 -0.85
C SER A 321 -27.93 13.06 0.56
N MET A 322 -26.71 13.18 1.07
CA MET A 322 -26.45 13.68 2.41
C MET A 322 -25.55 14.90 2.41
N ALA A 323 -25.77 15.79 3.37
CA ALA A 323 -24.92 16.94 3.58
C ALA A 323 -23.55 16.51 4.13
N CYS A 324 -22.48 17.09 3.60
CA CYS A 324 -21.12 16.88 4.09
C CYS A 324 -20.37 18.22 4.13
N ASP A 325 -20.51 18.91 5.25
CA ASP A 325 -19.93 20.23 5.50
C ASP A 325 -20.23 21.24 4.37
N ALA A 326 -19.21 21.88 3.80
CA ALA A 326 -19.36 22.88 2.74
C ALA A 326 -19.40 22.28 1.31
N LEU A 327 -19.34 20.96 1.17
CA LEU A 327 -19.34 20.30 -0.13
C LEU A 327 -20.79 20.11 -0.66
N PRO A 328 -20.98 20.01 -1.99
CA PRO A 328 -22.25 19.57 -2.56
C PRO A 328 -22.72 18.25 -1.93
N PRO A 329 -24.03 18.01 -1.76
CA PRO A 329 -24.52 16.75 -1.19
C PRO A 329 -24.02 15.51 -1.94
N GLN A 330 -23.63 14.48 -1.19
CA GLN A 330 -22.93 13.28 -1.68
C GLN A 330 -23.63 12.01 -1.15
N PRO A 331 -23.35 10.82 -1.69
CA PRO A 331 -23.96 9.58 -1.18
C PRO A 331 -23.45 9.19 0.22
N MET A 332 -22.24 9.61 0.58
CA MET A 332 -21.63 9.42 1.90
C MET A 332 -20.90 10.70 2.30
N CYS A 333 -20.72 10.93 3.60
CA CYS A 333 -19.87 12.01 4.09
C CYS A 333 -18.55 11.41 4.59
N VAL A 334 -17.52 11.54 3.75
CA VAL A 334 -16.15 11.10 4.04
C VAL A 334 -15.36 12.30 4.56
N ARG A 335 -14.70 12.13 5.70
CA ARG A 335 -13.77 13.13 6.26
C ARG A 335 -12.43 12.53 6.58
N VAL A 336 -11.38 13.33 6.41
CA VAL A 336 -10.00 13.06 6.82
C VAL A 336 -9.59 14.14 7.80
N ASN A 337 -9.22 13.75 9.02
CA ASN A 337 -8.91 14.67 10.13
C ASN A 337 -10.00 15.73 10.35
N GLY A 338 -11.26 15.36 10.10
CA GLY A 338 -12.42 16.24 10.24
C GLY A 338 -12.71 17.14 9.03
N ALA A 339 -11.85 17.18 8.01
CA ALA A 339 -12.11 17.91 6.77
C ALA A 339 -12.85 17.02 5.76
N ALA A 340 -13.95 17.52 5.18
CA ALA A 340 -14.71 16.78 4.18
C ALA A 340 -13.94 16.63 2.86
N VAL A 341 -14.01 15.43 2.27
CA VAL A 341 -13.38 15.10 0.98
C VAL A 341 -14.47 14.96 -0.09
N PRO A 342 -14.31 15.53 -1.30
CA PRO A 342 -15.32 15.46 -2.35
C PRO A 342 -15.45 14.06 -2.94
N TYR A 343 -16.68 13.67 -3.26
CA TYR A 343 -16.94 12.52 -4.13
C TYR A 343 -16.49 12.84 -5.56
N ALA A 344 -15.41 12.21 -6.00
CA ALA A 344 -14.91 12.31 -7.37
C ALA A 344 -14.19 11.02 -7.74
N GLN A 345 -14.47 10.49 -8.92
CA GLN A 345 -13.83 9.29 -9.47
C GLN A 345 -12.51 9.65 -10.19
N ASP A 346 -11.76 10.58 -9.61
CA ASP A 346 -10.46 11.05 -10.11
C ASP A 346 -9.47 11.17 -8.94
N ARG A 347 -8.26 11.66 -9.21
CA ARG A 347 -7.21 11.78 -8.19
C ARG A 347 -7.53 12.78 -7.06
N ASN A 348 -8.61 13.57 -7.15
CA ASN A 348 -8.91 14.68 -6.23
C ASN A 348 -10.08 14.40 -5.28
N GLY A 349 -10.65 13.20 -5.30
CA GLY A 349 -11.77 12.84 -4.44
C GLY A 349 -11.76 11.39 -4.02
N TRP A 350 -12.87 10.95 -3.44
CA TRP A 350 -13.09 9.55 -3.10
C TRP A 350 -14.16 8.91 -4.02
N ALA A 351 -14.01 7.62 -4.26
CA ALA A 351 -14.97 6.77 -4.97
C ALA A 351 -15.41 5.59 -4.09
N TYR A 352 -16.52 4.93 -4.46
CA TYR A 352 -16.96 3.71 -3.81
C TYR A 352 -16.78 2.49 -4.74
N LEU A 353 -16.06 1.49 -4.25
CA LEU A 353 -15.79 0.23 -4.94
C LEU A 353 -16.78 -0.84 -4.47
N SER A 354 -17.86 -1.02 -5.23
CA SER A 354 -18.94 -1.94 -4.86
C SER A 354 -18.54 -3.41 -4.77
N GLY A 355 -17.51 -3.82 -5.53
CA GLY A 355 -16.94 -5.17 -5.49
C GLY A 355 -16.29 -5.50 -4.15
N ASN A 356 -15.57 -4.54 -3.57
CA ASN A 356 -14.83 -4.70 -2.32
C ASN A 356 -15.55 -4.14 -1.09
N ASN A 357 -16.71 -3.51 -1.28
CA ASN A 357 -17.41 -2.73 -0.24
C ASN A 357 -16.48 -1.70 0.43
N ALA A 358 -15.71 -0.96 -0.36
CA ALA A 358 -14.70 -0.04 0.15
C ALA A 358 -14.86 1.37 -0.41
N ILE A 359 -14.49 2.38 0.36
CA ILE A 359 -14.13 3.69 -0.21
C ILE A 359 -12.71 3.65 -0.73
N ASP A 360 -12.44 4.36 -1.82
CA ASP A 360 -11.12 4.48 -2.44
C ASP A 360 -10.78 5.96 -2.62
N PHE A 361 -9.64 6.39 -2.07
CA PHE A 361 -9.16 7.76 -2.18
C PHE A 361 -8.25 7.92 -3.40
N GLY A 362 -8.51 8.95 -4.20
CA GLY A 362 -7.58 9.42 -5.22
C GLY A 362 -6.29 9.99 -4.61
N ASP A 363 -5.21 9.97 -5.40
CA ASP A 363 -3.85 10.21 -4.90
C ASP A 363 -3.66 11.56 -4.19
N ASN A 364 -4.29 12.65 -4.65
CA ASN A 364 -4.12 13.99 -4.08
C ASN A 364 -4.89 14.19 -2.76
N VAL A 365 -5.81 13.28 -2.43
CA VAL A 365 -6.63 13.34 -1.21
C VAL A 365 -6.46 12.10 -0.33
N ARG A 366 -5.43 11.30 -0.62
CA ARG A 366 -5.06 10.13 0.16
C ARG A 366 -4.82 10.56 1.62
N PRO A 367 -5.45 9.89 2.61
CA PRO A 367 -5.24 10.23 4.01
C PRO A 367 -3.75 10.08 4.39
N PRO A 368 -3.11 11.08 5.03
CA PRO A 368 -1.72 10.97 5.47
C PRO A 368 -1.59 9.97 6.64
N PRO A 369 -0.37 9.51 7.00
CA PRO A 369 -0.15 8.62 8.13
C PRO A 369 -0.81 9.09 9.42
N GLY A 370 -1.44 8.17 10.15
CA GLY A 370 -2.11 8.45 11.42
C GLY A 370 -3.40 9.28 11.28
N ALA A 371 -3.81 9.64 10.06
CA ALA A 371 -5.04 10.39 9.86
C ALA A 371 -6.25 9.58 10.31
N LYS A 372 -7.17 10.27 11.00
CA LYS A 372 -8.49 9.72 11.34
C LYS A 372 -9.42 9.90 10.15
N ILE A 373 -9.99 8.82 9.66
CA ILE A 373 -10.97 8.82 8.58
C ILE A 373 -12.32 8.48 9.19
N THR A 374 -13.35 9.27 8.87
CA THR A 374 -14.73 8.97 9.28
C THR A 374 -15.62 8.94 8.06
N VAL A 375 -16.38 7.86 7.90
CA VAL A 375 -17.30 7.67 6.78
C VAL A 375 -18.71 7.54 7.32
N THR A 376 -19.53 8.56 7.12
CA THR A 376 -20.94 8.52 7.49
C THR A 376 -21.80 8.19 6.27
N TYR A 377 -22.67 7.18 6.37
CA TYR A 377 -23.52 6.75 5.25
C TYR A 377 -24.85 6.18 5.72
N GLN A 378 -25.81 6.11 4.79
CA GLN A 378 -27.05 5.37 4.98
C GLN A 378 -26.88 3.97 4.41
N GLY A 379 -27.27 2.92 5.15
CA GLY A 379 -27.20 1.55 4.65
C GLY A 379 -28.13 1.31 3.45
N SER A 380 -27.71 0.47 2.50
CA SER A 380 -28.56 0.01 1.40
C SER A 380 -29.76 -0.77 1.95
N ARG A 381 -30.97 -0.51 1.44
CA ARG A 381 -32.13 -1.37 1.75
C ARG A 381 -31.86 -2.76 1.18
N GLN A 382 -31.93 -3.80 2.02
CA GLN A 382 -31.97 -5.19 1.56
C GLN A 382 -33.23 -5.45 0.74
#